data_AF-A0A268RJ22-F1
#
_entry.id   AF-A0A268RJ22-F1
#
_cell.length_a   1.000
_cell.length_b   1.000
_cell.length_c   1.000
_cell.angle_alpha   90.00
_cell.angle_beta   90.00
_cell.angle_gamma   90.00
#
_symmetry.space_group_name_H-M   'P 1'
#
loop_
_entity.id
_entity.type
_entity.pdbx_description
1 polymer ?
#
loop_
_entity_poly.entity_id
_entity_poly.type
_entity_poly.pdbx_seq_one_letter_code
_entity_poly.pdbx_strand_id
1 'polypeptide(L)'
;YDCFLCPQNQVLSYRTTNREGYREYVSDPRICETCPLLAQCTKSQNHQKLVLRHIWQDALDEAEHLRHTAQNRDIYAKRKETIERVFADLKQKHGLRWTNLKGLAKNAMQAMLVFAAM
;
A
#
# COMPACT_ATOMS: atom_id res chain seq x y z
N TYR A 1 18.18 -11.74 -7.16
CA TYR A 1 17.50 -12.95 -6.67
C TYR A 1 16.35 -12.49 -5.81
N ASP A 2 15.11 -12.60 -6.28
CA ASP A 2 13.93 -12.18 -5.52
C ASP A 2 13.41 -13.34 -4.66
N CYS A 3 14.27 -13.86 -3.78
CA CYS A 3 13.89 -14.86 -2.79
C CYS A 3 13.81 -14.20 -1.41
N PHE A 4 12.67 -14.38 -0.74
CA PHE A 4 12.55 -14.03 0.66
C PHE A 4 13.14 -15.17 1.49
N LEU A 5 13.94 -14.82 2.49
CA LEU A 5 14.49 -15.77 3.45
C LEU A 5 13.75 -15.63 4.77
N CYS A 6 13.39 -16.76 5.36
CA CYS A 6 12.92 -16.77 6.74
C CYS A 6 14.12 -16.57 7.70
N PRO A 7 13.87 -16.30 8.99
CA PRO A 7 14.95 -16.16 9.99
C PRO A 7 15.85 -17.39 10.15
N GLN A 8 15.40 -18.57 9.69
CA GLN A 8 16.19 -19.81 9.63
C GLN A 8 16.84 -20.06 8.26
N ASN A 9 16.95 -19.03 7.42
CA ASN A 9 17.52 -19.10 6.07
C ASN A 9 16.81 -20.05 5.10
N GLN A 10 15.54 -20.39 5.35
CA GLN A 10 14.72 -21.13 4.39
C GLN A 10 14.13 -20.17 3.36
N VAL A 11 14.17 -20.58 2.09
CA VAL A 11 13.64 -19.80 0.98
C VAL A 11 12.12 -19.89 0.94
N LEU A 12 11.45 -18.75 0.88
CA LEU A 12 10.03 -18.67 0.53
C LEU A 12 9.93 -18.63 -1.00
N SER A 13 9.24 -19.64 -1.55
CA SER A 13 9.09 -19.78 -3.00
C SER A 13 7.97 -18.89 -3.51
N TYR A 14 8.14 -18.38 -4.74
CA TYR A 14 7.09 -17.66 -5.43
C TYR A 14 5.93 -18.61 -5.77
N ARG A 15 4.72 -18.21 -5.41
CA ARG A 15 3.48 -18.97 -5.69
C ARG A 15 2.76 -18.41 -6.91
N THR A 16 2.38 -17.14 -6.87
CA THR A 16 1.59 -16.50 -7.92
C THR A 16 1.63 -14.97 -7.76
N THR A 17 1.10 -14.26 -8.74
CA THR A 17 0.81 -12.83 -8.65
C THR A 17 -0.70 -12.64 -8.71
N ASN A 18 -1.29 -11.99 -7.72
CA ASN A 18 -2.73 -11.77 -7.66
C ASN A 18 -3.18 -10.66 -8.64
N ARG A 19 -4.49 -10.53 -8.85
CA ARG A 19 -5.07 -9.50 -9.75
C ARG A 19 -4.83 -8.07 -9.26
N GLU A 20 -4.52 -7.90 -7.98
CA GLU A 20 -4.24 -6.61 -7.35
C GLU A 20 -2.76 -6.20 -7.49
N GLY A 21 -1.92 -7.03 -8.12
CA GLY A 21 -0.52 -6.72 -8.38
C GLY A 21 0.45 -7.10 -7.27
N TYR A 22 0.08 -8.05 -6.39
CA TYR A 22 0.96 -8.59 -5.35
C TYR A 22 1.53 -9.95 -5.75
N ARG A 23 2.84 -10.09 -5.68
CA ARG A 23 3.58 -11.35 -5.73
C ARG A 23 3.47 -12.05 -4.38
N GLU A 24 3.02 -13.29 -4.40
CA GLU A 24 2.86 -14.15 -3.23
C GLU A 24 4.09 -15.05 -3.07
N TYR A 25 4.71 -15.01 -1.90
CA TYR A 25 5.80 -15.91 -1.51
C TYR A 25 5.38 -16.75 -0.32
N VAL A 26 5.51 -18.07 -0.43
CA VAL A 26 5.02 -19.01 0.57
C VAL A 26 6.14 -19.86 1.15
N SER A 27 6.05 -20.15 2.45
CA SER A 27 6.90 -21.14 3.10
C SER A 27 6.34 -22.56 2.92
N ASP A 28 7.22 -23.56 3.02
CA ASP A 28 6.82 -24.97 3.04
C ASP A 28 6.28 -25.34 4.45
N PRO A 29 5.01 -25.80 4.56
CA PRO A 29 4.43 -26.27 5.84
C PRO A 29 5.28 -27.31 6.54
N ARG A 30 5.85 -28.27 5.79
CA ARG A 30 6.53 -29.44 6.36
C ARG A 30 7.79 -29.02 7.12
N ILE A 31 8.45 -27.97 6.62
CA ILE A 31 9.61 -27.37 7.25
C ILE A 31 9.17 -26.49 8.44
N CYS A 32 8.07 -25.76 8.28
CA CYS A 32 7.58 -24.85 9.31
C CYS A 32 6.95 -25.56 10.52
N GLU A 33 6.36 -26.74 10.37
CA GLU A 33 5.78 -27.54 11.45
C GLU A 33 6.80 -27.89 12.54
N THR A 34 8.05 -28.16 12.15
CA THR A 34 9.14 -28.50 13.07
C THR A 34 9.96 -27.29 13.48
N CYS A 35 9.57 -26.08 13.04
CA CYS A 35 10.35 -24.88 13.27
C CYS A 35 10.17 -24.36 14.70
N PRO A 36 11.26 -24.16 15.47
CA PRO A 36 11.18 -23.59 16.83
C PRO A 36 10.65 -22.15 16.86
N LEU A 37 10.73 -21.42 15.74
CA LEU A 37 10.23 -20.05 15.62
C LEU A 37 8.78 -19.98 15.11
N LEU A 38 8.12 -21.12 14.88
CA LEU A 38 6.77 -21.16 14.29
C LEU A 38 5.78 -20.27 15.03
N ALA A 39 5.74 -20.35 16.37
CA ALA A 39 4.84 -19.58 17.23
C ALA A 39 5.02 -18.05 17.09
N GLN A 40 6.22 -17.59 16.75
CA GLN A 40 6.53 -16.17 16.54
C GLN A 40 6.38 -15.76 15.06
N CYS A 41 6.58 -16.69 14.13
CA CYS A 41 6.61 -16.42 12.69
C CYS A 41 5.22 -16.33 12.06
N THR A 42 4.32 -17.27 12.39
CA THR A 42 2.98 -17.37 11.77
C THR A 42 1.96 -17.92 12.75
N LYS A 43 0.71 -17.43 12.69
CA LYS A 43 -0.45 -18.00 13.38
C LYS A 43 -1.34 -18.83 12.45
N SER A 44 -0.84 -19.20 11.28
CA SER A 44 -1.60 -19.95 10.28
C SER A 44 -1.81 -21.39 10.76
N GLN A 45 -3.04 -21.90 10.65
CA GLN A 45 -3.36 -23.30 10.99
C GLN A 45 -2.60 -24.30 10.11
N ASN A 46 -2.26 -23.90 8.87
CA ASN A 46 -1.51 -24.72 7.93
C ASN A 46 0.01 -24.58 8.11
N HIS A 47 0.47 -23.90 9.16
CA HIS A 47 1.89 -23.61 9.40
C HIS A 47 2.61 -22.94 8.22
N GLN A 48 1.86 -22.20 7.38
CA GLN A 48 2.40 -21.48 6.23
C GLN A 48 2.52 -19.97 6.50
N LYS A 49 3.70 -19.41 6.19
CA LYS A 49 3.91 -17.98 6.08
C LYS A 49 3.63 -17.55 4.66
N LEU A 50 2.79 -16.53 4.50
CA LEU A 50 2.59 -15.81 3.25
C LEU A 50 3.24 -14.43 3.37
N VAL A 51 4.11 -14.10 2.42
CA VAL A 51 4.68 -12.77 2.24
C VAL A 51 4.13 -12.21 0.92
N LEU A 52 3.53 -11.02 1.00
CA LEU A 52 3.00 -10.30 -0.15
C LEU A 52 3.96 -9.16 -0.50
N ARG A 53 4.40 -9.10 -1.74
CA ARG A 53 5.23 -8.00 -2.25
C ARG A 53 4.55 -7.37 -3.47
N HIS A 54 4.30 -6.07 -3.44
CA HIS A 54 3.73 -5.39 -4.59
C HIS A 54 4.72 -5.41 -5.78
N ILE A 55 4.23 -5.48 -7.03
CA ILE A 55 5.10 -5.47 -8.22
C ILE A 55 5.94 -4.19 -8.29
N TRP A 56 5.39 -3.07 -7.82
CA TRP A 56 6.09 -1.77 -7.75
C TRP A 56 6.80 -1.53 -6.42
N GLN A 57 7.00 -2.54 -5.58
CA GLN A 57 7.60 -2.34 -4.26
C GLN A 57 8.98 -1.67 -4.36
N ASP A 58 9.83 -2.05 -5.32
CA ASP A 58 11.16 -1.44 -5.49
C ASP A 58 11.07 0.07 -5.75
N ALA A 59 10.13 0.50 -6.60
CA ALA A 59 9.90 1.92 -6.89
C ALA A 59 9.27 2.66 -5.70
N LEU A 60 8.42 2.00 -4.92
CA LEU A 60 7.85 2.58 -3.70
C LEU A 60 8.92 2.76 -2.62
N ASP A 61 9.81 1.78 -2.46
CA ASP A 61 10.93 1.83 -1.52
C ASP A 61 11.90 2.96 -1.92
N GLU A 62 12.23 3.07 -3.21
CA GLU A 62 13.03 4.18 -3.74
C GLU A 62 12.35 5.54 -3.49
N ALA A 63 11.05 5.66 -3.76
CA ALA A 63 10.30 6.89 -3.51
C ALA A 63 10.31 7.29 -2.02
N GLU A 64 10.19 6.33 -1.10
CA GLU A 64 10.27 6.58 0.34
C GLU A 64 11.69 6.99 0.76
N HIS A 65 12.74 6.36 0.22
CA HIS A 65 14.11 6.81 0.44
C HIS A 65 14.34 8.24 -0.06
N LEU A 66 13.88 8.53 -1.27
CA LEU A 66 14.00 9.86 -1.87
C LEU A 66 13.24 10.92 -1.06
N ARG A 67 12.11 10.59 -0.43
CA ARG A 67 11.32 11.51 0.39
C ARG A 67 12.11 12.13 1.55
N HIS A 68 13.08 11.41 2.11
CA HIS A 68 13.90 11.87 3.24
C HIS A 68 15.10 12.73 2.83
N THR A 69 15.36 12.89 1.52
CA THR A 69 16.40 13.81 1.04
C THR A 69 16.04 15.26 1.33
N ALA A 70 17.03 16.13 1.55
CA ALA A 70 16.81 17.53 1.92
C ALA A 70 15.91 18.26 0.90
N GLN A 71 16.21 18.12 -0.39
CA GLN A 71 15.43 18.72 -1.47
C GLN A 71 13.97 18.24 -1.49
N ASN A 72 13.74 16.92 -1.41
CA ASN A 72 12.38 16.39 -1.47
C ASN A 72 11.60 16.68 -0.21
N ARG A 73 12.24 16.77 0.96
CA ARG A 73 11.59 17.22 2.19
C ARG A 73 11.07 18.65 2.06
N ASP A 74 11.85 19.55 1.46
CA ASP A 74 11.45 20.93 1.24
C ASP A 74 10.32 21.04 0.21
N ILE A 75 10.36 20.24 -0.86
CA ILE A 75 9.27 20.13 -1.84
C ILE A 75 8.00 19.57 -1.16
N TYR A 76 8.14 18.50 -0.38
CA TYR A 76 7.02 17.85 0.30
C TYR A 76 6.36 18.78 1.32
N ALA A 77 7.14 19.63 2.00
CA ALA A 77 6.61 20.62 2.93
C ALA A 77 5.64 21.62 2.26
N LYS A 78 5.78 21.87 0.95
CA LYS A 78 4.87 22.75 0.16
C LYS A 78 3.52 22.11 -0.14
N ARG A 79 3.33 20.82 0.16
CA ARG A 79 2.06 20.11 -0.04
C ARG A 79 0.90 20.74 0.74
N LYS A 80 1.19 21.24 1.95
CA LYS A 80 0.23 21.95 2.81
C LYS A 80 -0.29 23.25 2.19
N GLU A 81 0.52 23.88 1.34
CA GLU A 81 0.21 25.17 0.70
C GLU A 81 -0.54 25.01 -0.61
N THR A 82 -0.32 23.89 -1.30
CA THR A 82 -0.87 23.60 -2.62
C THR A 82 -2.05 22.62 -2.52
N ILE A 83 -1.79 21.33 -2.65
CA ILE A 83 -2.83 20.32 -2.85
C ILE A 83 -3.69 20.07 -1.59
N GLU A 84 -3.10 20.11 -0.40
CA GLU A 84 -3.88 19.90 0.84
C GLU A 84 -4.85 21.06 1.09
N ARG A 85 -4.46 22.29 0.71
CA ARG A 85 -5.34 23.45 0.77
C ARG A 85 -6.52 23.30 -0.18
N VAL A 86 -6.28 22.84 -1.41
CA VAL A 86 -7.36 22.53 -2.38
C VAL A 86 -8.30 21.48 -1.80
N PHE A 87 -7.79 20.39 -1.22
CA PHE A 87 -8.62 19.38 -0.56
C PHE A 87 -9.41 19.91 0.65
N ALA A 88 -8.83 20.84 1.41
CA ALA A 88 -9.54 21.49 2.52
C ALA A 88 -10.71 22.32 2.00
N ASP A 89 -10.50 23.13 0.96
CA ASP A 89 -11.55 23.94 0.32
C ASP A 89 -12.66 23.06 -0.26
N LEU A 90 -12.31 21.97 -0.94
CA LEU A 90 -13.27 21.00 -1.45
C LEU A 90 -14.17 20.42 -0.36
N LYS A 91 -13.60 20.09 0.80
CA LYS A 91 -14.37 19.53 1.93
C LYS A 91 -15.22 20.58 2.63
N GLN A 92 -14.67 21.77 2.87
CA GLN A 92 -15.30 22.80 3.70
C GLN A 92 -16.22 23.75 2.90
N LYS A 93 -15.74 24.26 1.76
CA LYS A 93 -16.51 25.21 0.92
C LYS A 93 -17.46 24.49 -0.02
N HIS A 94 -17.04 23.37 -0.62
CA HIS A 94 -17.83 22.66 -1.62
C HIS A 94 -18.60 21.45 -1.05
N GLY A 95 -18.58 21.25 0.27
CA GLY A 95 -19.43 20.27 0.95
C GLY A 95 -19.10 18.82 0.64
N LEU A 96 -17.93 18.51 0.06
CA LEU A 96 -17.53 17.14 -0.29
C LEU A 96 -17.11 16.29 0.93
N ARG A 97 -17.36 16.78 2.15
CA ARG A 97 -17.26 15.95 3.36
C ARG A 97 -18.33 14.87 3.42
N TRP A 98 -19.46 15.12 2.76
CA TRP A 98 -20.59 14.20 2.69
C TRP A 98 -20.99 13.97 1.23
N THR A 99 -21.54 12.80 0.96
CA THR A 99 -22.18 12.51 -0.32
C THR A 99 -23.57 13.14 -0.32
N ASN A 100 -23.75 14.21 -1.10
CA ASN A 100 -25.02 14.94 -1.17
C ASN A 100 -26.02 14.30 -2.16
N LEU A 101 -25.54 13.40 -3.03
CA LEU A 101 -26.35 12.74 -4.06
C LEU A 101 -26.44 11.23 -3.80
N LYS A 102 -27.51 10.62 -4.31
CA LYS A 102 -27.69 9.15 -4.26
C LYS A 102 -26.98 8.48 -5.43
N GLY A 103 -26.09 7.54 -5.13
CA GLY A 103 -25.36 6.71 -6.11
C GLY A 103 -23.98 7.24 -6.48
N LEU A 104 -23.08 6.32 -6.82
CA LEU A 104 -21.66 6.61 -7.10
C LEU A 104 -21.48 7.55 -8.30
N ALA A 105 -22.19 7.29 -9.40
CA ALA A 105 -22.07 8.07 -10.63
C ALA A 105 -22.40 9.56 -10.42
N LYS A 106 -23.44 9.86 -9.64
CA LYS A 106 -23.86 11.25 -9.37
C LYS A 106 -22.87 11.98 -8.46
N ASN A 107 -22.37 11.33 -7.42
CA ASN A 107 -21.33 11.92 -6.57
C ASN A 107 -20.01 12.12 -7.33
N ALA A 108 -19.64 11.20 -8.22
CA ALA A 108 -18.48 11.35 -9.08
C ALA A 108 -18.62 12.57 -10.02
N MET A 109 -19.78 12.73 -10.67
CA MET A 109 -20.06 13.91 -11.50
C MET A 109 -20.01 15.21 -10.69
N GLN A 110 -20.59 15.24 -9.49
CA GLN A 110 -20.51 16.41 -8.61
C GLN A 110 -19.06 16.76 -8.28
N ALA A 111 -18.25 15.78 -7.86
CA ALA A 111 -16.84 16.02 -7.57
C ALA A 111 -16.10 16.58 -8.79
N MET A 112 -16.29 15.98 -9.96
CA MET A 112 -15.63 16.43 -11.21
C MET A 112 -16.04 17.86 -11.59
N LEU A 113 -17.32 18.21 -11.48
CA LEU A 113 -17.79 19.57 -11.78
C LEU A 113 -17.22 20.60 -10.80
N VAL A 114 -17.14 20.25 -9.51
CA VAL A 114 -16.52 21.11 -8.49
C VAL A 114 -15.04 21.31 -8.81
N PHE A 115 -14.31 20.24 -9.15
CA PHE A 115 -12.89 20.33 -9.53
C PHE A 115 -12.66 21.12 -10.82
N ALA A 116 -13.58 21.06 -11.79
CA ALA A 116 -13.46 21.80 -13.05
C ALA A 116 -13.74 23.31 -12.90
N ALA A 117 -14.48 23.70 -11.87
CA ALA A 117 -14.89 25.09 -11.62
C ALA A 117 -14.02 25.83 -10.59
N MET A 118 -13.11 25.11 -9.90
CA MET A 118 -12.12 25.66 -8.97
C MET A 118 -10.81 25.99 -9.70
#